data_AF-A0A8C6RL44-F1
#
_entry.id   AF-A0A8C6RL44-F1
#
_cell.length_a   1.000
_cell.length_b   1.000
_cell.length_c   1.000
_cell.angle_alpha   90.00
_cell.angle_beta   90.00
_cell.angle_gamma   90.00
#
_symmetry.space_group_name_H-M   'P 1'
#
loop_
_entity.id
_entity.type
_entity.pdbx_description
1 polymer ?
#
loop_
_entity_poly.entity_id
_entity_poly.type
_entity_poly.pdbx_seq_one_letter_code
_entity_poly.pdbx_strand_id
1 'polypeptide(L)'
;MELSVLLLLALLAGFLLLMVRGQPKARGHLPPGPRPLPILGNLLQMDRRGLLSSFMRIRQKYGDVFTVYLGPRPVVMLCGTEAIREALVDQAEDFSGRGTIAVVEPIFKDYGVVFASGERWKALRRFSLATMRDFGMGKRSVEERIQEEAQCLVEELRKSQNTEVYPLLSSALHDPRYFEKPDTFNPDHFLDANGALKKNEAFMPFSIGKRICLGEGIARNELFLFFTTILQNFSVSSPVAPKDIDLTPKESGVGRVPPTYQISFLPR
;
A
#
# COMPACT_ATOMS: atom_id res chain seq x y z
N MET A 1 7.44 -53.96 -17.36
CA MET A 1 6.72 -52.69 -17.15
C MET A 1 7.29 -51.99 -15.90
N GLU A 2 8.62 -51.97 -15.76
CA GLU A 2 9.26 -51.92 -14.43
C GLU A 2 9.95 -50.56 -14.15
N LEU A 3 10.73 -50.04 -15.09
CA LEU A 3 11.57 -48.86 -14.82
C LEU A 3 10.81 -47.52 -14.93
N SER A 4 9.88 -47.40 -15.88
CA SER A 4 9.09 -46.18 -16.08
C SER A 4 8.11 -45.93 -14.93
N VAL A 5 7.52 -46.99 -14.37
CA VAL A 5 6.60 -46.91 -13.23
C VAL A 5 7.37 -46.57 -11.95
N LEU A 6 8.54 -47.18 -11.73
CA LEU A 6 9.42 -46.84 -10.60
C LEU A 6 9.91 -45.39 -10.66
N LEU A 7 10.29 -44.89 -11.85
CA LEU A 7 10.70 -43.50 -12.03
C LEU A 7 9.54 -42.53 -11.75
N LEU A 8 8.32 -42.85 -12.21
CA LEU A 8 7.13 -42.05 -11.96
C LEU A 8 6.79 -42.00 -10.46
N LEU A 9 6.84 -43.14 -9.78
CA LEU A 9 6.61 -43.24 -8.34
C LEU A 9 7.68 -42.50 -7.54
N ALA A 10 8.95 -42.56 -7.95
CA ALA A 10 10.04 -41.81 -7.30
C ALA A 10 9.89 -40.29 -7.51
N LEU A 11 9.48 -39.85 -8.70
CA LEU A 11 9.17 -38.44 -8.97
C LEU A 11 7.95 -37.96 -8.18
N LEU A 12 6.89 -38.77 -8.10
CA LEU A 12 5.69 -38.47 -7.29
C LEU A 12 6.01 -38.44 -5.80
N ALA A 13 6.79 -39.40 -5.29
CA ALA A 13 7.24 -39.44 -3.91
C ALA A 13 8.16 -38.26 -3.60
N GLY A 14 9.11 -37.94 -4.48
CA GLY A 14 9.98 -36.76 -4.37
C GLY A 14 9.19 -35.45 -4.41
N PHE A 15 8.18 -35.36 -5.28
CA PHE A 15 7.25 -34.23 -5.33
C PHE A 15 6.41 -34.13 -4.05
N LEU A 16 5.87 -35.24 -3.53
CA LEU A 16 5.18 -35.28 -2.24
C LEU A 16 6.09 -34.88 -1.08
N LEU A 17 7.35 -35.32 -1.09
CA LEU A 17 8.35 -34.96 -0.09
C LEU A 17 8.73 -33.48 -0.17
N LEU A 18 8.82 -32.91 -1.38
CA LEU A 18 8.96 -31.48 -1.61
C LEU A 18 7.71 -30.70 -1.20
N MET A 19 6.52 -31.27 -1.36
CA MET A 19 5.28 -30.64 -0.92
C MET A 19 5.17 -30.60 0.61
N VAL A 20 5.61 -31.66 1.29
CA VAL A 20 5.62 -31.75 2.76
C VAL A 20 6.79 -30.97 3.37
N ARG A 21 7.98 -30.98 2.77
CA ARG A 21 9.15 -30.18 3.22
C ARG A 21 9.05 -28.70 2.85
N GLY A 22 8.40 -28.39 1.73
CA GLY A 22 8.24 -27.05 1.17
C GLY A 22 7.03 -26.30 1.73
N GLN A 23 6.21 -26.93 2.57
CA GLN A 23 5.34 -26.17 3.45
C GLN A 23 6.24 -25.41 4.43
N PRO A 24 6.29 -24.07 4.36
CA PRO A 24 7.06 -23.31 5.33
C PRO A 24 6.51 -23.68 6.71
N LYS A 25 7.34 -24.35 7.53
CA LYS A 25 7.07 -24.46 8.97
C LYS A 25 6.82 -23.03 9.41
N ALA A 26 5.61 -22.75 9.91
CA ALA A 26 5.25 -21.44 10.44
C ALA A 26 6.31 -21.06 11.50
N ARG A 27 7.32 -20.32 11.08
CA ARG A 27 8.36 -19.79 11.96
C ARG A 27 7.70 -18.58 12.61
N GLY A 28 7.11 -18.80 13.78
CA GLY A 28 6.51 -17.76 14.62
C GLY A 28 4.99 -17.61 14.51
N HIS A 29 4.43 -16.87 15.48
CA HIS A 29 3.02 -16.52 15.63
C HIS A 29 2.61 -15.45 14.58
N LEU A 30 2.66 -15.80 13.30
CA LEU A 30 2.18 -14.90 12.24
C LEU A 30 0.64 -14.79 12.28
N PRO A 31 0.08 -13.64 11.88
CA PRO A 31 -1.37 -13.48 11.72
C PRO A 31 -1.97 -14.57 10.83
N PRO A 32 -3.25 -14.93 11.04
CA PRO A 32 -3.90 -15.99 10.28
C PRO A 32 -3.94 -15.65 8.79
N GLY A 33 -4.02 -16.67 7.94
CA GLY A 33 -4.01 -16.46 6.49
C GLY A 33 -4.27 -17.74 5.71
N PRO A 34 -4.49 -17.62 4.40
CA PRO A 34 -4.70 -18.78 3.55
C PRO A 34 -3.44 -19.66 3.50
N ARG A 35 -3.63 -20.98 3.58
CA ARG A 35 -2.51 -21.94 3.55
C ARG A 35 -1.73 -21.81 2.23
N PRO A 36 -0.41 -21.60 2.28
CA PRO A 36 0.41 -21.44 1.08
C PRO A 36 0.65 -22.77 0.37
N LEU A 37 0.79 -22.72 -0.95
CA LEU A 37 1.34 -23.81 -1.73
C LEU A 37 2.88 -23.81 -1.62
N PRO A 38 3.52 -24.98 -1.69
CA PRO A 38 4.98 -25.07 -1.72
C PRO A 38 5.58 -24.25 -2.86
N ILE A 39 6.64 -23.50 -2.56
CA ILE A 39 7.39 -22.59 -3.48
C ILE A 39 6.58 -21.37 -3.96
N LEU A 40 5.36 -21.57 -4.47
CA LEU A 40 4.52 -20.53 -5.06
C LEU A 40 3.79 -19.67 -4.02
N GLY A 41 3.69 -20.12 -2.77
CA GLY A 41 2.94 -19.41 -1.74
C GLY A 41 1.44 -19.34 -2.10
N ASN A 42 0.86 -18.15 -2.01
CA ASN A 42 -0.54 -17.90 -2.34
C ASN A 42 -0.73 -17.33 -3.76
N LEU A 43 0.31 -17.27 -4.60
CA LEU A 43 0.22 -16.64 -5.92
C LEU A 43 -0.88 -17.20 -6.82
N LEU A 44 -1.15 -18.52 -6.74
CA LEU A 44 -2.24 -19.17 -7.51
C LEU A 44 -3.64 -18.90 -6.94
N GLN A 45 -3.73 -18.43 -5.69
CA GLN A 45 -5.00 -18.08 -5.04
C GLN A 45 -5.39 -16.62 -5.31
N MET A 46 -4.54 -15.87 -6.01
CA MET A 46 -4.75 -14.47 -6.35
C MET A 46 -5.15 -14.34 -7.82
N ASP A 47 -6.13 -13.49 -8.09
CA ASP A 47 -6.50 -13.14 -9.47
C ASP A 47 -5.46 -12.17 -10.07
N ARG A 48 -4.93 -12.54 -11.23
CA ARG A 48 -3.99 -11.72 -12.00
C ARG A 48 -4.60 -10.41 -12.48
N ARG A 49 -5.94 -10.32 -12.58
CA ARG A 49 -6.65 -9.11 -13.01
C ARG A 49 -6.91 -8.13 -11.86
N GLY A 50 -6.66 -8.51 -10.61
CA GLY A 50 -6.86 -7.65 -9.45
C GLY A 50 -6.25 -8.20 -8.17
N LEU A 51 -5.01 -7.78 -7.86
CA LEU A 51 -4.35 -8.11 -6.59
C LEU A 51 -5.13 -7.54 -5.40
N LEU A 52 -5.59 -6.30 -5.52
CA LEU A 52 -6.34 -5.61 -4.47
C LEU A 52 -7.66 -6.31 -4.14
N SER A 53 -8.47 -6.68 -5.14
CA SER A 53 -9.74 -7.37 -4.93
C SER A 53 -9.52 -8.76 -4.29
N SER A 54 -8.45 -9.43 -4.67
CA SER A 54 -8.03 -10.69 -4.04
C SER A 54 -7.71 -10.50 -2.55
N PHE A 55 -6.93 -9.47 -2.20
CA PHE A 55 -6.65 -9.15 -0.79
C PHE A 55 -7.91 -8.77 -0.01
N MET A 56 -8.83 -8.01 -0.59
CA MET A 56 -10.09 -7.66 0.06
C MET A 56 -10.98 -8.88 0.31
N ARG A 57 -10.97 -9.89 -0.57
CA ARG A 57 -11.66 -11.17 -0.34
C ARG A 57 -11.01 -11.98 0.79
N ILE A 58 -9.68 -11.97 0.88
CA ILE A 58 -8.96 -12.63 1.97
C ILE A 58 -9.26 -11.92 3.29
N ARG A 59 -9.29 -10.58 3.31
CA ARG A 59 -9.68 -9.75 4.45
C ARG A 59 -11.05 -10.16 5.00
N GLN A 60 -12.04 -10.35 4.14
CA GLN A 60 -13.39 -10.79 4.58
C GLN A 60 -13.38 -12.10 5.37
N LYS A 61 -12.39 -12.98 5.14
CA LYS A 61 -12.28 -14.28 5.82
C LYS A 61 -11.36 -14.27 7.03
N TYR A 62 -10.28 -13.50 7.00
CA TYR A 62 -9.22 -13.55 8.02
C TYR A 62 -9.12 -12.28 8.88
N GLY A 63 -9.91 -11.25 8.58
CA GLY A 63 -9.92 -9.98 9.29
C GLY A 63 -8.97 -8.94 8.69
N ASP A 64 -8.76 -7.86 9.44
CA ASP A 64 -8.01 -6.68 9.00
C ASP A 64 -6.50 -6.90 8.93
N VAL A 65 -5.98 -7.91 9.66
CA VAL A 65 -4.56 -8.26 9.67
C VAL A 65 -4.41 -9.75 9.36
N PHE A 66 -3.73 -10.06 8.26
CA PHE A 66 -3.56 -11.44 7.80
C PHE A 66 -2.24 -11.64 7.06
N THR A 67 -1.78 -12.88 6.97
CA THR A 67 -0.52 -13.23 6.29
C THR A 67 -0.78 -13.81 4.90
N VAL A 68 -0.05 -13.33 3.90
CA VAL A 68 0.01 -13.91 2.55
C VAL A 68 1.44 -14.22 2.18
N TYR A 69 1.67 -15.35 1.51
CA TYR A 69 2.98 -15.75 1.00
C TYR A 69 3.10 -15.36 -0.47
N LEU A 70 3.97 -14.40 -0.77
CA LEU A 70 4.33 -14.03 -2.14
C LEU A 70 5.54 -14.86 -2.56
N GLY A 71 5.30 -16.01 -3.20
CA GLY A 71 6.31 -17.04 -3.38
C GLY A 71 6.74 -17.61 -2.02
N PRO A 72 8.06 -17.67 -1.71
CA PRO A 72 8.54 -18.15 -0.41
C PRO A 72 8.47 -17.09 0.71
N ARG A 73 8.10 -15.84 0.42
CA ARG A 73 8.20 -14.72 1.36
C ARG A 73 6.87 -14.46 2.08
N PRO A 74 6.81 -14.54 3.43
CA PRO A 74 5.64 -14.14 4.18
C PRO A 74 5.51 -12.60 4.22
N VAL A 75 4.31 -12.11 3.94
CA VAL A 75 3.94 -10.69 4.01
C VAL A 75 2.69 -10.54 4.87
N VAL A 76 2.76 -9.70 5.89
CA VAL A 76 1.62 -9.31 6.71
C VAL A 76 0.90 -8.16 6.02
N MET A 77 -0.38 -8.35 5.73
CA MET A 77 -1.24 -7.35 5.12
C MET A 77 -1.96 -6.60 6.23
N LEU A 78 -1.89 -5.26 6.21
CA LEU A 78 -2.67 -4.39 7.09
C LEU A 78 -3.77 -3.73 6.28
N CYS A 79 -5.03 -4.00 6.62
CA CYS A 79 -6.20 -3.49 5.92
C CYS A 79 -7.10 -2.71 6.86
N GLY A 80 -7.66 -1.61 6.36
CA GLY A 80 -8.52 -0.72 7.13
C GLY A 80 -7.73 0.33 7.87
N THR A 81 -8.45 1.38 8.23
CA THR A 81 -7.89 2.61 8.76
C THR A 81 -7.18 2.41 10.10
N GLU A 82 -7.79 1.68 11.02
CA GLU A 82 -7.29 1.44 12.38
C GLU A 82 -6.02 0.58 12.37
N ALA A 83 -6.04 -0.59 11.70
CA ALA A 83 -4.88 -1.49 11.63
C ALA A 83 -3.65 -0.82 11.00
N ILE A 84 -3.85 0.04 9.98
CA ILE A 84 -2.76 0.79 9.37
C ILE A 84 -2.22 1.84 10.33
N ARG A 85 -3.09 2.54 11.06
CA ARG A 85 -2.66 3.56 12.04
C ARG A 85 -1.92 2.96 13.22
N GLU A 86 -2.46 1.92 13.81
CA GLU A 86 -1.87 1.22 14.95
C GLU A 86 -0.43 0.79 14.63
N ALA A 87 -0.23 0.15 13.48
CA ALA A 87 1.10 -0.29 13.09
C ALA A 87 2.04 0.87 12.71
N LEU A 88 1.60 1.80 11.86
CA LEU A 88 2.51 2.78 11.26
C LEU A 88 2.71 4.06 12.08
N VAL A 89 1.79 4.37 12.99
CA VAL A 89 1.84 5.57 13.84
C VAL A 89 2.15 5.21 15.27
N ASP A 90 1.31 4.38 15.88
CA ASP A 90 1.43 4.09 17.32
C ASP A 90 2.68 3.26 17.60
N GLN A 91 3.07 2.43 16.63
CA GLN A 91 4.24 1.54 16.70
C GLN A 91 5.27 1.89 15.63
N ALA A 92 5.38 3.19 15.31
CA ALA A 92 6.10 3.65 14.14
C ALA A 92 7.59 3.27 14.11
N GLU A 93 8.25 3.07 15.26
CA GLU A 93 9.66 2.63 15.29
C GLU A 93 9.81 1.19 14.78
N ASP A 94 8.93 0.28 15.20
CA ASP A 94 8.95 -1.13 14.81
C ASP A 94 8.61 -1.32 13.32
N PHE A 95 7.71 -0.49 12.79
CA PHE A 95 7.28 -0.53 11.39
C PHE A 95 8.01 0.49 10.50
N SER A 96 9.11 1.09 10.98
CA SER A 96 9.92 2.06 10.20
C SER A 96 10.82 1.41 9.13
N GLY A 97 10.91 0.07 9.12
CA GLY A 97 11.67 -0.70 8.14
C GLY A 97 11.17 -0.54 6.70
N ARG A 98 11.99 -0.97 5.73
CA ARG A 98 11.62 -1.03 4.32
C ARG A 98 11.57 -2.48 3.87
N GLY A 99 10.40 -2.95 3.45
CA GLY A 99 10.24 -4.25 2.79
C GLY A 99 10.93 -4.27 1.42
N THR A 100 11.31 -5.46 0.97
CA THR A 100 12.07 -5.64 -0.27
C THR A 100 11.13 -5.62 -1.47
N ILE A 101 11.37 -4.73 -2.44
CA ILE A 101 10.62 -4.75 -3.71
C ILE A 101 11.51 -5.42 -4.76
N ALA A 102 11.28 -6.70 -5.02
CA ALA A 102 12.14 -7.56 -5.85
C ALA A 102 12.39 -7.02 -7.26
N VAL A 103 11.45 -6.25 -7.82
CA VAL A 103 11.57 -5.65 -9.16
C VAL A 103 12.61 -4.53 -9.22
N VAL A 104 12.78 -3.77 -8.13
CA VAL A 104 13.64 -2.57 -8.11
C VAL A 104 14.92 -2.76 -7.30
N GLU A 105 14.97 -3.79 -6.46
CA GLU A 105 16.14 -4.16 -5.66
C GLU A 105 17.44 -4.26 -6.47
N PRO A 106 17.50 -4.88 -7.68
CA PRO A 106 18.74 -4.96 -8.44
C PRO A 106 19.32 -3.60 -8.86
N ILE A 107 18.45 -2.60 -9.00
CA ILE A 107 18.81 -1.23 -9.44
C ILE A 107 19.30 -0.42 -8.25
N PHE A 108 18.52 -0.37 -7.17
CA PHE A 108 18.79 0.51 -6.04
C PHE A 108 19.68 -0.11 -4.97
N LYS A 109 19.72 -1.45 -4.83
CA LYS A 109 20.55 -2.19 -3.86
C LYS A 109 20.51 -1.60 -2.44
N ASP A 110 19.32 -1.21 -1.98
CA ASP A 110 19.07 -0.55 -0.68
C ASP A 110 19.81 0.79 -0.48
N TYR A 111 20.17 1.47 -1.56
CA TYR A 111 20.66 2.85 -1.56
C TYR A 111 19.53 3.86 -1.82
N GLY A 112 19.82 5.11 -1.48
CA GLY A 112 18.89 6.23 -1.63
C GLY A 112 17.88 6.34 -0.50
N VAL A 113 17.23 7.51 -0.41
CA VAL A 113 16.33 7.86 0.70
C VAL A 113 15.04 7.02 0.74
N VAL A 114 14.66 6.40 -0.38
CA VAL A 114 13.43 5.61 -0.51
C VAL A 114 13.61 4.18 0.00
N PHE A 115 14.70 3.53 -0.42
CA PHE A 115 14.92 2.09 -0.19
C PHE A 115 15.88 1.78 0.97
N ALA A 116 16.71 2.74 1.40
CA ALA A 116 17.58 2.54 2.55
C ALA A 116 16.79 2.25 3.85
N SER A 117 17.46 1.63 4.82
CA SER A 117 16.96 1.36 6.18
C SER A 117 17.99 1.75 7.25
N GLY A 118 17.58 1.73 8.52
CA GLY A 118 18.44 2.04 9.67
C GLY A 118 19.00 3.47 9.64
N GLU A 119 20.21 3.63 10.18
CA GLU A 119 20.87 4.95 10.29
C GLU A 119 21.14 5.62 8.94
N ARG A 120 21.42 4.83 7.89
CA ARG A 120 21.59 5.35 6.52
C ARG A 120 20.33 6.09 6.07
N TRP A 121 19.16 5.48 6.27
CA TRP A 121 17.89 6.12 5.92
C TRP A 121 17.62 7.36 6.78
N LYS A 122 17.83 7.29 8.10
CA LYS A 122 17.60 8.43 8.99
C LYS A 122 18.46 9.63 8.57
N ALA A 123 19.74 9.41 8.26
CA ALA A 123 20.65 10.45 7.79
C ALA A 123 20.21 11.03 6.44
N LEU A 124 19.95 10.19 5.44
CA LEU A 124 19.51 10.62 4.11
C LEU A 124 18.18 11.38 4.16
N ARG A 125 17.20 10.88 4.92
CA ARG A 125 15.90 11.52 5.05
C ARG A 125 16.00 12.88 5.73
N ARG A 126 16.76 12.98 6.83
CA ARG A 126 16.98 14.26 7.54
C ARG A 126 17.64 15.28 6.62
N PHE A 127 18.69 14.87 5.91
CA PHE A 127 19.37 15.72 4.94
C PHE A 127 18.41 16.18 3.84
N SER A 128 17.71 15.25 3.16
CA SER A 128 16.77 15.62 2.08
C SER A 128 15.64 16.54 2.55
N LEU A 129 15.06 16.30 3.73
CA LEU A 129 14.03 17.18 4.31
C LEU A 129 14.57 18.58 4.57
N ALA A 130 15.75 18.71 5.17
CA ALA A 130 16.39 19.99 5.42
C ALA A 130 16.67 20.74 4.11
N THR A 131 17.30 20.07 3.15
CA THR A 131 17.59 20.65 1.83
C THR A 131 16.33 21.12 1.10
N MET A 132 15.26 20.32 1.09
CA MET A 132 13.99 20.74 0.49
C MET A 132 13.39 21.99 1.17
N ARG A 133 13.47 22.07 2.50
CA ARG A 133 13.03 23.25 3.26
C ARG A 133 13.85 24.50 2.90
N ASP A 134 15.16 24.35 2.75
CA ASP A 134 16.07 25.42 2.35
C ASP A 134 15.74 25.94 0.95
N PHE A 135 15.40 25.04 0.01
CA PHE A 135 14.89 25.38 -1.33
C PHE A 135 13.46 25.94 -1.33
N GLY A 136 12.84 26.15 -0.17
CA GLY A 136 11.50 26.75 -0.05
C GLY A 136 10.34 25.76 -0.12
N MET A 137 10.61 24.47 -0.24
CA MET A 137 9.60 23.43 -0.31
C MET A 137 9.12 23.08 1.11
N GLY A 138 7.82 23.22 1.38
CA GLY A 138 7.24 22.82 2.67
C GLY A 138 7.32 23.88 3.78
N LYS A 139 7.59 25.15 3.47
CA LYS A 139 7.59 26.27 4.46
C LYS A 139 6.24 26.53 5.16
N ARG A 140 5.16 25.79 4.83
CA ARG A 140 3.80 25.97 5.39
C ARG A 140 2.97 24.68 5.51
N SER A 141 3.50 23.60 6.07
CA SER A 141 2.63 22.53 6.57
C SER A 141 2.94 22.25 8.03
N VAL A 142 1.94 22.52 8.87
CA VAL A 142 1.89 22.29 10.31
C VAL A 142 2.70 21.05 10.68
N GLU A 143 3.81 21.33 11.35
CA GLU A 143 4.73 20.33 11.87
C GLU A 143 4.04 19.56 13.00
N GLU A 144 4.25 18.25 12.97
CA GLU A 144 4.05 17.27 14.04
C GLU A 144 2.68 17.22 14.75
N ARG A 145 2.01 16.08 14.60
CA ARG A 145 1.10 15.57 15.61
C ARG A 145 1.55 14.16 15.97
N ILE A 146 2.23 14.07 17.11
CA ILE A 146 2.50 12.83 17.84
C ILE A 146 1.19 12.38 18.50
N GLN A 147 0.88 11.08 18.51
CA GLN A 147 0.34 10.35 19.68
C GLN A 147 0.34 8.84 19.45
N GLU A 148 0.63 8.13 20.55
CA GLU A 148 0.49 6.70 20.88
C GLU A 148 -1.00 6.39 21.21
N GLU A 149 -1.56 5.18 21.37
CA GLU A 149 -1.12 3.80 21.61
C GLU A 149 -2.18 2.81 21.04
N ALA A 150 -1.74 1.59 20.65
CA ALA A 150 -2.36 0.33 21.10
C ALA A 150 -1.31 -0.82 20.97
N GLN A 151 -1.33 -1.77 21.91
CA GLN A 151 -0.20 -2.68 22.18
C GLN A 151 -0.47 -4.17 21.86
N CYS A 152 -1.71 -4.56 21.52
CA CYS A 152 -2.08 -5.98 21.57
C CYS A 152 -1.65 -6.81 20.35
N LEU A 153 -1.71 -6.26 19.13
CA LEU A 153 -1.33 -6.97 17.91
C LEU A 153 0.20 -6.98 17.70
N VAL A 154 0.89 -5.99 18.25
CA VAL A 154 2.27 -5.67 17.93
C VAL A 154 3.27 -6.48 18.73
N GLU A 155 2.93 -6.86 19.97
CA GLU A 155 3.78 -7.74 20.78
C GLU A 155 3.94 -9.13 20.13
N GLU A 156 2.93 -9.60 19.40
CA GLU A 156 3.03 -10.83 18.61
C GLU A 156 3.89 -10.66 17.36
N LEU A 157 3.80 -9.51 16.67
CA LEU A 157 4.61 -9.22 15.47
C LEU A 157 6.08 -8.95 15.79
N ARG A 158 6.39 -8.33 16.94
CA ARG A 158 7.78 -8.09 17.43
C ARG A 158 8.61 -9.37 17.52
N LYS A 159 7.97 -10.51 17.78
CA LYS A 159 8.63 -11.84 17.84
C LYS A 159 9.10 -12.31 16.46
N SER A 160 8.63 -11.68 15.37
CA SER A 160 8.99 -11.99 13.99
C SER A 160 9.90 -10.90 13.40
N GLN A 161 11.20 -10.95 13.72
CA GLN A 161 12.17 -10.00 13.17
C GLN A 161 12.22 -10.11 11.63
N ASN A 162 12.13 -8.96 10.95
CA ASN A 162 12.20 -8.80 9.49
C ASN A 162 11.01 -9.37 8.68
N THR A 163 9.83 -9.51 9.28
CA THR A 163 8.61 -9.80 8.52
C THR A 163 8.20 -8.59 7.68
N GLU A 164 7.86 -8.81 6.41
CA GLU A 164 7.41 -7.73 5.54
C GLU A 164 5.97 -7.36 5.83
N VAL A 165 5.66 -6.07 5.78
CA VAL A 165 4.35 -5.53 6.13
C VAL A 165 3.86 -4.62 5.01
N TYR A 166 2.69 -4.93 4.46
CA TYR A 166 2.06 -4.17 3.38
C TYR A 166 0.81 -3.44 3.91
N PRO A 167 0.89 -2.11 4.10
CA PRO A 167 -0.28 -1.28 4.40
C PRO A 167 -1.10 -1.08 3.13
N LEU A 168 -2.29 -1.67 3.10
CA LEU A 168 -3.19 -1.61 1.95
C LEU A 168 -3.97 -0.29 1.97
N LEU A 169 -3.32 0.84 1.64
CA LEU A 169 -3.90 2.19 1.77
C LEU A 169 -5.26 2.35 1.09
N SER A 170 -5.51 1.65 -0.03
CA SER A 170 -6.82 1.67 -0.71
C SER A 170 -7.97 1.25 0.22
N SER A 171 -7.71 0.37 1.20
CA SER A 171 -8.72 -0.08 2.16
C SER A 171 -9.06 0.97 3.23
N ALA A 172 -8.15 1.89 3.52
CA ALA A 172 -8.42 3.06 4.36
C ALA A 172 -9.14 4.16 3.55
N LEU A 173 -8.67 4.43 2.33
CA LEU A 173 -9.25 5.45 1.45
C LEU A 173 -10.67 5.12 0.96
N HIS A 174 -11.13 3.88 1.17
CA HIS A 174 -12.51 3.43 0.88
C HIS A 174 -13.16 2.82 2.14
N ASP A 175 -12.73 3.21 3.34
CA ASP A 175 -13.28 2.69 4.59
C ASP A 175 -14.69 3.27 4.84
N PRO A 176 -15.76 2.46 4.85
CA PRO A 176 -17.13 2.94 5.00
C PRO A 176 -17.41 3.56 6.38
N ARG A 177 -16.53 3.34 7.37
CA ARG A 177 -16.64 4.00 8.68
C ARG A 177 -16.24 5.47 8.64
N TYR A 178 -15.42 5.85 7.65
CA TYR A 178 -14.86 7.19 7.52
C TYR A 178 -15.39 7.94 6.29
N PHE A 179 -15.94 7.22 5.31
CA PHE A 179 -16.52 7.78 4.10
C PHE A 179 -17.93 7.21 3.90
N GLU A 180 -18.95 8.06 3.82
CA GLU A 180 -20.35 7.63 3.68
C GLU A 180 -20.59 6.89 2.34
N LYS A 181 -19.95 7.37 1.27
CA LYS A 181 -20.07 6.83 -0.09
C LYS A 181 -18.68 6.52 -0.66
N PRO A 182 -17.94 5.56 -0.08
CA PRO A 182 -16.49 5.41 -0.27
C PRO A 182 -16.09 5.15 -1.73
N ASP A 183 -16.96 4.52 -2.51
CA ASP A 183 -16.70 4.19 -3.92
C ASP A 183 -17.20 5.25 -4.91
N THR A 184 -17.72 6.39 -4.42
CA THR A 184 -18.19 7.50 -5.25
C THR A 184 -17.28 8.71 -5.10
N PHE A 185 -16.95 9.36 -6.21
CA PHE A 185 -16.30 10.67 -6.16
C PHE A 185 -17.26 11.71 -5.56
N ASN A 186 -17.02 12.08 -4.30
CA ASN A 186 -17.83 13.04 -3.58
C ASN A 186 -16.95 13.98 -2.73
N PRO A 187 -16.77 15.26 -3.13
CA PRO A 187 -16.00 16.23 -2.34
C PRO A 187 -16.51 16.44 -0.92
N ASP A 188 -17.80 16.20 -0.65
CA ASP A 188 -18.42 16.38 0.68
C ASP A 188 -17.82 15.45 1.74
N HIS A 189 -17.12 14.39 1.33
CA HIS A 189 -16.31 13.58 2.24
C HIS A 189 -15.24 14.37 3.01
N PHE A 190 -14.89 15.56 2.52
CA PHE A 190 -13.89 16.46 3.09
C PHE A 190 -14.46 17.79 3.55
N LEU A 191 -15.79 17.91 3.62
CA LEU A 191 -16.49 19.10 4.08
C LEU A 191 -17.30 18.81 5.34
N ASP A 192 -17.44 19.80 6.23
CA ASP A 192 -18.41 19.76 7.32
C ASP A 192 -19.78 20.31 6.89
N ALA A 193 -20.75 20.32 7.81
CA ALA A 193 -22.10 20.80 7.54
C ALA A 193 -22.17 22.28 7.11
N ASN A 194 -21.12 23.06 7.38
CA ASN A 194 -21.02 24.47 7.00
C ASN A 194 -20.21 24.68 5.71
N GLY A 195 -19.74 23.59 5.06
CA GLY A 195 -18.91 23.66 3.87
C GLY A 195 -17.44 24.00 4.14
N ALA A 196 -16.99 23.97 5.41
CA ALA A 196 -15.58 24.15 5.72
C ALA A 196 -14.80 22.83 5.58
N LEU A 197 -13.49 22.93 5.31
CA LEU A 197 -12.63 21.75 5.16
C LEU A 197 -12.54 20.97 6.46
N LYS A 198 -12.96 19.70 6.41
CA LYS A 198 -12.85 18.73 7.49
C LYS A 198 -11.71 17.77 7.21
N LYS A 199 -10.83 17.56 8.19
CA LYS A 199 -9.83 16.50 8.13
C LYS A 199 -10.52 15.14 8.29
N ASN A 200 -10.16 14.20 7.42
CA ASN A 200 -10.55 12.81 7.56
C ASN A 200 -9.31 12.00 7.90
N GLU A 201 -9.33 11.31 9.03
CA GLU A 201 -8.17 10.55 9.46
C GLU A 201 -7.86 9.43 8.45
N ALA A 202 -8.86 8.83 7.80
CA ALA A 202 -8.64 7.77 6.80
C ALA A 202 -7.97 8.28 5.50
N PHE A 203 -7.85 9.60 5.34
CA PHE A 203 -7.17 10.22 4.20
C PHE A 203 -5.65 10.15 4.35
N MET A 204 -5.08 9.04 3.90
CA MET A 204 -3.63 8.75 3.95
C MET A 204 -3.03 8.35 2.58
N PRO A 205 -3.24 9.13 1.50
CA PRO A 205 -2.72 8.79 0.17
C PRO A 205 -1.19 8.82 0.09
N PHE A 206 -0.53 9.51 1.02
CA PHE A 206 0.93 9.62 1.12
C PHE A 206 1.55 8.65 2.13
N SER A 207 0.82 7.59 2.49
CA SER A 207 1.08 6.75 3.66
C SER A 207 0.98 7.56 4.97
N ILE A 208 1.45 7.00 6.07
CA ILE A 208 1.50 7.64 7.39
C ILE A 208 2.73 7.13 8.17
N GLY A 209 3.05 7.76 9.30
CA GLY A 209 4.14 7.31 10.18
C GLY A 209 5.53 7.82 9.80
N LYS A 210 6.57 7.19 10.35
CA LYS A 210 7.98 7.61 10.19
C LYS A 210 8.45 7.57 8.72
N ARG A 211 7.80 6.73 7.89
CA ARG A 211 8.05 6.56 6.45
C ARG A 211 7.05 7.31 5.55
N ILE A 212 6.26 8.24 6.08
CA ILE A 212 5.38 9.11 5.29
C ILE A 212 6.14 9.76 4.12
N CYS A 213 5.44 9.93 2.99
CA CYS A 213 6.01 10.43 1.74
C CYS A 213 6.88 11.67 1.99
N LEU A 214 8.15 11.55 1.59
CA LEU A 214 9.11 12.65 1.71
C LEU A 214 8.65 13.90 0.94
N GLY A 215 7.98 13.70 -0.20
CA GLY A 215 7.52 14.75 -1.10
C GLY A 215 6.06 15.18 -0.91
N GLU A 216 5.38 14.82 0.19
CA GLU A 216 3.97 15.17 0.41
C GLU A 216 3.71 16.68 0.21
N GLY A 217 4.49 17.52 0.87
CA GLY A 217 4.30 18.98 0.80
C GLY A 217 4.45 19.54 -0.62
N ILE A 218 5.38 18.99 -1.40
CA ILE A 218 5.57 19.35 -2.81
C ILE A 218 4.35 18.93 -3.62
N ALA A 219 3.97 17.66 -3.53
CA ALA A 219 2.84 17.11 -4.29
C ALA A 219 1.53 17.85 -4.00
N ARG A 220 1.25 18.18 -2.74
CA ARG A 220 0.04 18.95 -2.37
C ARG A 220 0.03 20.35 -2.98
N ASN A 221 1.18 21.03 -2.99
CA ASN A 221 1.30 22.35 -3.60
C ASN A 221 1.21 22.29 -5.13
N GLU A 222 1.87 21.32 -5.76
CA GLU A 222 1.80 21.10 -7.21
C GLU A 222 0.37 20.79 -7.64
N LEU A 223 -0.32 19.88 -6.94
CA LEU A 223 -1.73 19.58 -7.21
C LEU A 223 -2.58 20.85 -7.09
N PHE A 224 -2.47 21.59 -6.00
CA PHE A 224 -3.23 22.81 -5.80
C PHE A 224 -2.97 23.82 -6.93
N LEU A 225 -1.71 24.18 -7.17
CA LEU A 225 -1.32 25.20 -8.14
C LEU A 225 -1.69 24.80 -9.57
N PHE A 226 -1.42 23.56 -9.98
CA PHE A 226 -1.77 23.12 -11.33
C PHE A 226 -3.28 23.07 -11.54
N PHE A 227 -4.03 22.47 -10.61
CA PHE A 227 -5.50 22.41 -10.75
C PHE A 227 -6.13 23.80 -10.74
N THR A 228 -5.75 24.67 -9.79
CA THR A 228 -6.35 26.02 -9.72
C THR A 228 -5.96 26.87 -10.92
N THR A 229 -4.70 26.81 -11.37
CA THR A 229 -4.25 27.60 -12.53
C THR A 229 -4.95 27.15 -13.81
N ILE A 230 -5.08 25.84 -14.03
CA ILE A 230 -5.81 25.31 -15.19
C ILE A 230 -7.27 25.74 -15.14
N LEU A 231 -7.96 25.54 -14.01
CA LEU A 231 -9.39 25.85 -13.88
C LEU A 231 -9.70 27.35 -13.87
N GLN A 232 -8.73 28.19 -13.48
CA GLN A 232 -8.84 29.64 -13.54
C GLN A 232 -8.80 30.16 -15.00
N ASN A 233 -7.96 29.55 -15.85
CA ASN A 233 -7.74 30.03 -17.22
C ASN A 233 -8.59 29.30 -18.26
N PHE A 234 -9.03 28.07 -17.97
CA PHE A 234 -9.72 27.23 -18.93
C PHE A 234 -11.00 26.62 -18.36
N SER A 235 -11.97 26.39 -19.23
CA SER A 235 -13.06 25.44 -19.03
C SER A 235 -12.68 24.12 -19.70
N VAL A 236 -12.91 22.99 -19.01
CA VAL A 236 -12.57 21.66 -19.52
C VAL A 236 -13.79 21.05 -20.19
N SER A 237 -13.63 20.59 -21.43
CA SER A 237 -14.68 19.88 -22.19
C SER A 237 -14.21 18.48 -22.57
N SER A 238 -15.11 17.51 -22.51
CA SER A 238 -14.88 16.14 -22.97
C SER A 238 -15.62 15.90 -24.29
N PRO A 239 -15.03 15.17 -25.26
CA PRO A 239 -15.75 14.70 -26.45
C PRO A 239 -16.78 13.62 -26.11
N VAL A 240 -16.66 12.99 -24.94
CA VAL A 240 -17.61 12.01 -24.40
C VAL A 240 -18.52 12.70 -23.39
N ALA A 241 -19.82 12.43 -23.43
CA ALA A 241 -20.77 13.00 -22.48
C ALA A 241 -20.43 12.56 -21.04
N PRO A 242 -20.54 13.45 -20.03
CA PRO A 242 -20.06 13.15 -18.66
C PRO A 242 -20.58 11.85 -18.04
N LYS A 243 -21.84 11.50 -18.31
CA LYS A 243 -22.48 10.26 -17.82
C LYS A 243 -21.90 8.98 -18.43
N ASP A 244 -21.26 9.09 -19.59
CA ASP A 244 -20.73 7.99 -20.38
C ASP A 244 -19.19 7.87 -20.22
N ILE A 245 -18.58 8.69 -19.35
CA ILE A 245 -17.15 8.61 -19.03
C ILE A 245 -16.92 7.39 -18.14
N ASP A 246 -16.16 6.42 -18.65
CA ASP A 246 -15.71 5.28 -17.86
C ASP A 246 -14.54 5.68 -16.94
N LEU A 247 -14.70 5.43 -15.65
CA LEU A 247 -13.67 5.67 -14.62
C LEU A 247 -12.94 4.38 -14.23
N THR A 248 -13.27 3.25 -14.85
CA THR A 248 -12.65 1.95 -14.59
C THR A 248 -11.16 2.02 -14.95
N PRO A 249 -10.24 1.72 -14.01
CA PRO A 249 -8.81 1.77 -14.30
C PRO A 249 -8.42 0.80 -15.41
N LYS A 250 -7.57 1.27 -16.32
CA LYS A 250 -6.98 0.43 -17.39
C LYS A 250 -6.10 -0.68 -16.81
N GLU A 251 -5.38 -0.35 -15.74
CA GLU A 251 -4.51 -1.28 -15.02
C GLU A 251 -4.70 -1.10 -13.51
N SER A 252 -4.71 -2.22 -12.79
CA SER A 252 -4.90 -2.27 -11.33
C SER A 252 -3.93 -3.29 -10.72
N GLY A 253 -2.89 -2.78 -10.06
CA GLY A 253 -1.83 -3.58 -9.43
C GLY A 253 -1.18 -2.82 -8.29
N VAL A 254 0.13 -2.55 -8.41
CA VAL A 254 0.84 -1.65 -7.46
C VAL A 254 0.32 -0.22 -7.55
N GLY A 255 -0.14 0.20 -8.72
CA GLY A 255 -0.85 1.46 -8.95
C GLY A 255 -2.16 1.23 -9.70
N ARG A 256 -2.99 2.27 -9.80
CA ARG A 256 -4.15 2.33 -10.68
C ARG A 256 -3.89 3.36 -11.77
N VAL A 257 -4.00 2.95 -13.02
CA VAL A 257 -3.83 3.84 -14.18
C VAL A 257 -5.20 4.18 -14.74
N PRO A 258 -5.56 5.46 -14.90
CA PRO A 258 -6.85 5.83 -15.50
C PRO A 258 -6.94 5.34 -16.96
N PRO A 259 -8.16 5.19 -17.50
CA PRO A 259 -8.32 4.93 -18.93
C PRO A 259 -7.74 6.08 -19.75
N THR A 260 -7.28 5.78 -20.96
CA THR A 260 -6.83 6.83 -21.88
C THR A 260 -8.03 7.68 -22.27
N TYR A 261 -7.93 9.00 -22.08
CA TYR A 261 -8.98 9.96 -22.39
C TYR A 261 -8.43 11.14 -23.18
N GLN A 262 -9.34 11.89 -23.81
CA GLN A 262 -9.05 13.17 -24.45
C GLN A 262 -9.97 14.23 -23.86
N ILE A 263 -9.44 15.44 -23.70
CA ILE A 263 -10.19 16.62 -23.26
C ILE A 263 -9.70 17.83 -24.04
N SER A 264 -10.55 18.85 -24.14
CA SER A 264 -10.22 20.15 -24.70
C SER A 264 -10.20 21.20 -23.60
N PHE A 265 -9.18 22.05 -23.60
CA PHE A 265 -9.10 23.23 -22.74
C PHE A 265 -9.57 24.45 -23.52
N LEU A 266 -10.74 24.97 -23.15
CA LEU A 266 -11.35 26.13 -23.77
C LEU A 266 -10.99 27.37 -22.95
N PRO A 267 -10.32 28.39 -23.51
CA PRO A 267 -10.01 29.62 -22.77
C PRO A 267 -11.27 30.26 -22.17
N ARG A 268 -11.16 30.78 -20.95
CA ARG A 268 -12.21 31.57 -20.29
C ARG A 268 -12.15 33.04 -20.67
#